data_AF-A0A7C5G789-F1
#
_entry.id   AF-A0A7C5G789-F1
#
_cell.length_a   1.000
_cell.length_b   1.000
_cell.length_c   1.000
_cell.angle_alpha   90.00
_cell.angle_beta   90.00
_cell.angle_gamma   90.00
#
_symmetry.space_group_name_H-M   'P 1'
#
loop_
_entity.id
_entity.type
_entity.pdbx_description
1 polymer ?
#
loop_
_entity_poly.entity_id
_entity_poly.type
_entity_poly.pdbx_seq_one_letter_code
_entity_poly.pdbx_strand_id
1 'polypeptide(L)'
;MIVLKIALRNLLEHRSKTAIVGTLIVLAVALMVTGNSIMDSIRRGLKQSYSQNYTGDLIVHGLSSESFSLVAMGGGNTEIPLLPSFPSLMEAVNKTSGVSQTLPLVSGAASLIVNEEMASFTLLWGTDFSAYRRMFPDTVDIIEGAYPQDDGANLLLSQTVRESAEKELGHRIALGDTVTLGGFGAGGTRLRTAKIAGFFKFKRGNAQLDPISLVS
;
A
#
# COMPACT_ATOMS: atom_id res chain seq x y z
N MET A 1 26.63 -51.45 -5.83
CA MET A 1 25.57 -51.80 -4.85
C MET A 1 26.09 -52.45 -3.55
N ILE A 2 27.21 -53.17 -3.55
CA ILE A 2 27.74 -53.84 -2.33
C ILE A 2 28.15 -52.83 -1.24
N VAL A 3 28.79 -51.72 -1.61
CA VAL A 3 29.20 -50.66 -0.66
C VAL A 3 28.02 -50.04 0.08
N LEU A 4 26.92 -49.76 -0.62
CA LEU A 4 25.69 -49.22 -0.01
C LEU A 4 25.06 -50.20 1.00
N LYS A 5 25.04 -51.50 0.66
CA LYS A 5 24.57 -52.56 1.58
C LYS A 5 25.43 -52.67 2.84
N ILE A 6 26.75 -52.59 2.69
CA ILE A 6 27.69 -52.64 3.81
C ILE A 6 27.52 -51.40 4.71
N ALA A 7 27.38 -50.20 4.13
CA ALA A 7 27.16 -48.96 4.87
C ALA A 7 25.83 -48.96 5.65
N LEU A 8 24.73 -49.41 5.05
CA LEU A 8 23.42 -49.51 5.71
C LEU A 8 23.42 -50.52 6.87
N ARG A 9 24.07 -51.68 6.68
CA ARG A 9 24.21 -52.68 7.75
C ARG A 9 24.97 -52.10 8.94
N ASN A 10 26.05 -51.35 8.70
CA ASN A 10 26.85 -50.71 9.73
C ASN A 10 26.06 -49.63 10.51
N LEU A 11 25.29 -48.79 9.82
CA LEU A 11 24.39 -47.81 10.45
C LEU A 11 23.33 -48.47 11.36
N LEU A 12 22.78 -49.60 10.93
CA LEU A 12 21.74 -50.36 11.66
C LEU A 12 22.29 -51.19 12.83
N GLU A 13 23.58 -51.54 12.81
CA GLU A 13 24.27 -52.32 13.85
C GLU A 13 24.66 -51.43 15.05
N HIS A 14 25.06 -50.18 14.79
CA HIS A 14 25.37 -49.18 15.81
C HIS A 14 24.22 -48.22 16.14
N ARG A 15 23.03 -48.78 16.44
CA ARG A 15 21.77 -48.03 16.58
C ARG A 15 21.83 -46.79 17.45
N SER A 16 22.45 -46.86 18.64
CA SER A 16 22.48 -45.73 19.57
C SER A 16 23.37 -44.58 19.06
N LYS A 17 24.57 -44.88 18.53
CA LYS A 17 25.49 -43.86 18.01
C LYS A 17 24.94 -43.21 16.74
N THR A 18 24.39 -44.03 15.83
CA THR A 18 23.72 -43.56 14.62
C THR A 18 22.50 -42.69 14.95
N ALA A 19 21.71 -43.06 15.95
CA ALA A 19 20.53 -42.29 16.35
C ALA A 19 20.91 -40.90 16.91
N ILE A 20 21.96 -40.81 17.73
CA ILE A 20 22.44 -39.52 18.27
C ILE A 20 22.86 -38.60 17.11
N VAL A 21 23.74 -39.08 16.22
CA VAL A 21 24.24 -38.28 15.09
C VAL A 21 23.10 -37.92 14.13
N GLY A 22 22.23 -38.88 13.81
CA GLY A 22 21.07 -38.65 12.95
C GLY A 22 20.11 -37.62 13.52
N THR A 23 19.83 -37.66 14.82
CA THR A 23 18.94 -36.67 15.49
C THR A 23 19.54 -35.27 15.45
N LEU A 24 20.86 -35.14 15.71
CA LEU A 24 21.55 -33.86 15.60
C LEU A 24 21.48 -33.28 14.19
N ILE A 25 21.70 -34.12 13.17
CA ILE A 25 21.60 -33.71 11.76
C ILE A 25 20.16 -33.30 11.42
N VAL A 26 19.16 -34.10 11.81
CA VAL A 26 17.74 -33.77 11.56
C VAL A 26 17.37 -32.46 12.24
N LEU A 27 17.78 -32.25 13.49
CA LEU A 27 17.53 -30.99 14.20
C LEU A 27 18.18 -29.80 13.50
N ALA A 28 19.44 -29.94 13.07
CA ALA A 28 20.15 -28.88 12.35
C ALA A 28 19.47 -28.53 11.02
N VAL A 29 19.09 -29.55 10.23
CA VAL A 29 18.38 -29.36 8.97
C VAL A 29 16.99 -28.76 9.19
N ALA A 30 16.25 -29.23 10.20
CA ALA A 30 14.94 -28.69 10.54
C ALA A 30 15.01 -27.22 10.91
N LEU A 31 15.99 -26.81 11.72
CA LEU A 31 16.21 -25.40 12.08
C LEU A 31 16.55 -24.55 10.85
N MET A 32 17.44 -25.04 9.97
CA MET A 32 17.83 -24.34 8.75
C MET A 32 16.64 -24.15 7.78
N VAL A 33 15.85 -25.20 7.55
CA VAL A 33 14.67 -25.16 6.67
C VAL A 33 13.61 -24.23 7.24
N THR A 34 13.35 -24.31 8.54
CA THR A 34 12.37 -23.44 9.22
C THR A 34 12.79 -21.98 9.14
N GLY A 35 14.06 -21.68 9.43
CA GLY A 35 14.60 -20.33 9.33
C GLY A 35 14.46 -19.73 7.93
N ASN A 36 14.81 -20.50 6.89
CA ASN A 36 14.64 -20.06 5.50
C ASN A 36 13.17 -19.84 5.13
N SER A 37 12.28 -20.73 5.58
CA SER A 37 10.85 -20.63 5.30
C SER A 37 10.21 -19.39 5.93
N ILE A 38 10.65 -19.03 7.15
CA ILE A 38 10.23 -17.79 7.82
C ILE A 38 10.71 -16.58 7.02
N MET A 39 11.99 -16.55 6.66
CA MET A 39 12.57 -15.43 5.89
C MET A 39 11.84 -15.20 4.55
N ASP A 40 11.57 -16.29 3.83
CA ASP A 40 10.86 -16.21 2.56
C ASP A 40 9.41 -15.77 2.72
N SER A 41 8.77 -16.15 3.82
CA SER A 41 7.41 -15.69 4.14
C SER A 41 7.38 -14.21 4.47
N ILE A 42 8.37 -13.70 5.21
CA ILE A 42 8.52 -12.26 5.48
C ILE A 42 8.74 -11.49 4.17
N ARG A 43 9.64 -11.95 3.31
CA ARG A 43 9.90 -11.32 2.00
C ARG A 43 8.65 -11.26 1.13
N ARG A 44 7.90 -12.37 1.05
CA ARG A 44 6.62 -12.41 0.32
C ARG A 44 5.59 -11.48 0.94
N GLY A 45 5.46 -11.48 2.26
CA GLY A 45 4.55 -10.61 3.00
C GLY A 45 4.86 -9.13 2.76
N LEU A 46 6.13 -8.72 2.86
CA LEU A 46 6.54 -7.34 2.58
C LEU A 46 6.25 -6.94 1.13
N LYS A 47 6.57 -7.81 0.16
CA LYS A 47 6.26 -7.54 -1.25
C LYS A 47 4.76 -7.37 -1.47
N GLN A 48 3.95 -8.25 -0.88
CA GLN A 48 2.50 -8.24 -1.00
C GLN A 48 1.82 -7.07 -0.29
N SER A 49 2.37 -6.61 0.83
CA SER A 49 1.80 -5.53 1.66
C SER A 49 2.25 -4.13 1.25
N TYR A 50 3.43 -3.99 0.63
CA TYR A 50 4.02 -2.69 0.28
C TYR A 50 4.13 -2.51 -1.24
N SER A 51 5.04 -3.25 -1.89
CA SER A 51 5.33 -3.13 -3.32
C SER A 51 4.09 -3.32 -4.18
N GLN A 52 3.35 -4.40 -3.95
CA GLN A 52 2.15 -4.72 -4.74
C GLN A 52 0.91 -3.95 -4.31
N ASN A 53 0.93 -3.25 -3.17
CA ASN A 53 -0.22 -2.49 -2.68
C ASN A 53 -0.16 -1.02 -3.09
N TYR A 54 1.00 -0.36 -2.92
CA TYR A 54 1.06 1.09 -3.07
C TYR A 54 2.43 1.72 -3.40
N THR A 55 3.56 1.04 -3.18
CA THR A 55 4.89 1.64 -3.44
C THR A 55 5.41 1.35 -4.84
N GLY A 56 4.95 0.27 -5.48
CA GLY A 56 5.66 -0.32 -6.62
C GLY A 56 7.05 -0.81 -6.22
N ASP A 57 7.94 -0.97 -7.20
CA ASP A 57 9.32 -1.43 -6.98
C ASP A 57 10.29 -0.29 -6.61
N LEU A 58 9.97 0.95 -7.02
CA LEU A 58 10.81 2.13 -6.78
C LEU A 58 9.93 3.37 -6.63
N ILE A 59 10.18 4.15 -5.57
CA ILE A 59 9.60 5.48 -5.40
C ILE A 59 10.67 6.51 -5.70
N VAL A 60 10.31 7.49 -6.54
CA VAL A 60 11.10 8.69 -6.78
C VAL A 60 10.37 9.86 -6.16
N HIS A 61 11.03 10.58 -5.25
CA HIS A 61 10.47 11.75 -4.57
C HIS A 61 11.43 12.94 -4.68
N GLY A 62 10.90 14.15 -4.52
CA GLY A 62 11.72 15.37 -4.48
C GLY A 62 12.68 15.35 -3.29
N LEU A 63 13.79 16.07 -3.42
CA LEU A 63 14.77 16.22 -2.34
C LEU A 63 14.10 16.92 -1.14
N SER A 64 14.24 16.34 0.05
CA SER A 64 13.75 16.91 1.30
C SER A 64 14.80 16.75 2.39
N SER A 65 14.84 17.71 3.32
CA SER A 65 15.62 17.62 4.55
C SER A 65 14.99 16.69 5.60
N GLU A 66 13.74 16.30 5.40
CA GLU A 66 12.99 15.40 6.30
C GLU A 66 12.90 13.97 5.74
N SER A 67 12.59 13.02 6.63
CA SER A 67 12.37 11.62 6.23
C SER A 67 11.10 11.49 5.38
N PHE A 68 11.24 10.92 4.18
CA PHE A 68 10.11 10.70 3.28
C PHE A 68 9.18 9.59 3.78
N SER A 69 7.87 9.81 3.70
CA SER A 69 6.86 8.78 3.89
C SER A 69 5.69 8.99 2.92
N LEU A 70 5.31 7.93 2.21
CA LEU A 70 4.22 7.93 1.24
C LEU A 70 2.84 7.99 1.90
N VAL A 71 2.75 7.56 3.16
CA VAL A 71 1.54 7.58 3.98
C VAL A 71 1.71 8.60 5.12
N ALA A 72 2.52 9.63 4.91
CA ALA A 72 2.68 10.67 5.89
C ALA A 72 1.35 11.43 6.06
N MET A 73 0.89 11.51 7.31
CA MET A 73 0.22 12.70 7.79
C MET A 73 1.25 13.83 7.65
N GLY A 74 1.26 14.54 6.52
CA GLY A 74 2.11 15.72 6.39
C GLY A 74 1.85 16.61 7.60
N GLY A 75 2.88 16.89 8.41
CA GLY A 75 2.78 17.94 9.41
C GLY A 75 2.38 19.21 8.67
N GLY A 76 1.41 19.97 9.18
CA GLY A 76 0.78 21.08 8.46
C GLY A 76 1.70 22.19 7.94
N ASN A 77 3.02 22.10 8.20
CA ASN A 77 4.05 23.05 7.81
C ASN A 77 5.18 22.46 6.93
N THR A 78 5.14 21.18 6.56
CA THR A 78 6.18 20.60 5.71
C THR A 78 5.88 20.88 4.23
N GLU A 79 6.79 21.57 3.55
CA GLU A 79 6.67 21.79 2.10
C GLU A 79 6.81 20.45 1.36
N ILE A 80 5.80 20.09 0.55
CA ILE A 80 5.88 18.87 -0.27
C ILE A 80 6.97 19.11 -1.32
N PRO A 81 8.08 18.36 -1.29
CA PRO A 81 9.20 18.61 -2.17
C PRO A 81 8.79 18.33 -3.61
N LEU A 82 8.91 19.35 -4.46
CA LEU A 82 8.53 19.25 -5.86
C LEU A 82 9.60 18.48 -6.65
N LEU A 83 9.14 17.65 -7.59
CA LEU A 83 10.02 17.08 -8.60
C LEU A 83 10.25 18.13 -9.70
N PRO A 84 11.47 18.63 -9.89
CA PRO A 84 11.75 19.61 -10.92
C PRO A 84 11.54 18.99 -12.31
N SER A 85 11.02 19.79 -13.25
CA SER A 85 10.83 19.39 -14.64
C SER A 85 10.04 18.08 -14.80
N PHE A 86 8.98 17.91 -14.00
CA PHE A 86 8.17 16.70 -13.96
C PHE A 86 7.76 16.13 -15.33
N PRO A 87 7.31 16.93 -16.33
CA PRO A 87 6.96 16.40 -17.64
C PRO A 87 8.13 15.71 -18.36
N SER A 88 9.31 16.34 -18.35
CA SER A 88 10.51 15.78 -18.97
C SER A 88 11.03 14.55 -18.23
N LEU A 89 10.92 14.55 -16.89
CA LEU A 89 11.25 13.38 -16.07
C LEU A 89 10.34 12.19 -16.43
N MET A 90 9.03 12.41 -16.49
CA MET A 90 8.07 11.37 -16.86
C MET A 90 8.33 10.83 -18.26
N GLU A 91 8.65 11.70 -19.23
CA GLU A 91 9.01 11.28 -20.59
C GLU A 91 10.28 10.40 -20.60
N ALA A 92 11.32 10.79 -19.86
CA ALA A 92 12.56 10.03 -19.77
C ALA A 92 12.36 8.66 -19.09
N VAL A 93 11.61 8.64 -17.98
CA VAL A 93 11.32 7.39 -17.25
C VAL A 93 10.49 6.45 -18.12
N ASN A 94 9.46 6.94 -18.81
CA ASN A 94 8.62 6.11 -19.68
C ASN A 94 9.37 5.54 -20.90
N LYS A 95 10.47 6.17 -21.32
CA LYS A 95 11.34 5.66 -22.42
C LYS A 95 12.45 4.72 -21.92
N THR A 96 12.63 4.58 -20.62
CA THR A 96 13.72 3.78 -20.05
C THR A 96 13.40 2.28 -20.14
N SER A 97 14.30 1.52 -20.76
CA SER A 97 14.17 0.06 -20.83
C SER A 97 14.14 -0.55 -19.42
N GLY A 98 13.16 -1.42 -19.17
CA GLY A 98 12.96 -2.07 -17.86
C GLY A 98 11.92 -1.40 -16.96
N VAL A 99 11.44 -0.19 -17.30
CA VAL A 99 10.28 0.41 -16.62
C VAL A 99 9.00 -0.14 -17.21
N SER A 100 8.25 -0.92 -16.44
CA SER A 100 6.98 -1.50 -16.93
C SER A 100 5.81 -0.52 -16.83
N GLN A 101 5.73 0.25 -15.75
CA GLN A 101 4.63 1.16 -15.45
C GLN A 101 5.14 2.33 -14.58
N THR A 102 4.46 3.46 -14.66
CA THR A 102 4.73 4.65 -13.84
C THR A 102 3.42 5.17 -13.26
N LEU A 103 3.48 5.71 -12.05
CA LEU A 103 2.34 6.27 -11.34
C LEU A 103 2.72 7.60 -10.70
N PRO A 104 2.31 8.73 -11.30
CA PRO A 104 2.30 10.02 -10.61
C PRO A 104 1.36 9.95 -9.40
N LEU A 105 1.86 10.31 -8.22
CA LEU A 105 1.08 10.27 -7.01
C LEU A 105 1.49 11.40 -6.08
N VAL A 106 0.51 12.06 -5.47
CA VAL A 106 0.69 13.08 -4.45
C VAL A 106 -0.02 12.62 -3.18
N SER A 107 0.70 12.62 -2.05
CA SER A 107 0.11 12.29 -0.75
C SER A 107 -0.32 13.55 -0.01
N GLY A 108 -1.44 13.48 0.69
CA GLY A 108 -1.93 14.56 1.54
C GLY A 108 -2.88 14.06 2.62
N ALA A 109 -3.39 15.00 3.40
CA ALA A 109 -4.44 14.75 4.38
C ALA A 109 -5.50 15.86 4.29
N ALA A 110 -6.75 15.49 4.57
CA ALA A 110 -7.86 16.43 4.58
C ALA A 110 -8.88 16.07 5.65
N SER A 111 -9.51 17.10 6.23
CA SER A 111 -10.81 16.96 6.87
C SER A 111 -11.86 16.67 5.81
N LEU A 112 -12.74 15.71 6.07
CA LEU A 112 -13.94 15.46 5.29
C LEU A 112 -15.07 16.29 5.90
N ILE A 113 -15.62 17.22 5.12
CA ILE A 113 -16.69 18.12 5.51
C ILE A 113 -17.92 17.79 4.65
N VAL A 114 -19.04 17.52 5.30
CA VAL A 114 -20.32 17.18 4.67
C VAL A 114 -21.36 18.15 5.22
N ASN A 115 -22.10 18.85 4.36
CA ASN A 115 -23.09 19.86 4.77
C ASN A 115 -22.54 20.90 5.78
N GLU A 116 -21.33 21.39 5.54
CA GLU A 116 -20.60 22.33 6.43
C GLU A 116 -20.16 21.78 7.79
N GLU A 117 -20.46 20.51 8.09
CA GLU A 117 -20.04 19.83 9.31
C GLU A 117 -18.80 18.97 9.04
N MET A 118 -17.81 19.06 9.93
CA MET A 118 -16.62 18.23 9.85
C MET A 118 -16.96 16.81 10.31
N ALA A 119 -17.03 15.88 9.37
CA ALA A 119 -17.49 14.52 9.59
C ALA A 119 -16.36 13.55 9.95
N SER A 120 -15.17 13.71 9.34
CA SER A 120 -14.03 12.81 9.58
C SER A 120 -12.71 13.39 9.07
N PHE A 121 -11.66 12.58 9.10
CA PHE A 121 -10.38 12.85 8.46
C PHE A 121 -10.01 11.72 7.51
N THR A 122 -9.36 12.06 6.40
CA THR A 122 -8.85 11.11 5.43
C THR A 122 -7.42 11.45 5.05
N LEU A 123 -6.62 10.41 4.85
CA LEU A 123 -5.43 10.51 4.03
C LEU A 123 -5.85 10.49 2.56
N LEU A 124 -5.09 11.16 1.71
CA LEU A 124 -5.39 11.28 0.29
C LEU A 124 -4.19 10.85 -0.53
N TRP A 125 -4.46 10.03 -1.54
CA TRP A 125 -3.60 9.89 -2.71
C TRP A 125 -4.25 10.55 -3.91
N GLY A 126 -3.67 11.68 -4.32
CA GLY A 126 -3.97 12.37 -5.56
C GLY A 126 -3.30 11.66 -6.72
N THR A 127 -4.08 11.03 -7.59
CA THR A 127 -3.58 10.26 -8.73
C THR A 127 -4.67 10.01 -9.77
N ASP A 128 -4.27 9.65 -10.99
CA ASP A 128 -5.20 9.15 -11.99
C ASP A 128 -5.69 7.75 -11.60
N PHE A 129 -7.01 7.57 -11.50
CA PHE A 129 -7.64 6.31 -11.11
C PHE A 129 -7.27 5.15 -12.04
N SER A 130 -7.18 5.43 -13.34
CA SER A 130 -6.87 4.42 -14.35
C SER A 130 -5.40 3.97 -14.28
N ALA A 131 -4.48 4.90 -14.03
CA ALA A 131 -3.08 4.61 -13.76
C ALA A 131 -2.91 3.83 -12.45
N TYR A 132 -3.60 4.25 -11.38
CA TYR A 132 -3.56 3.56 -10.09
C TYR A 132 -4.02 2.10 -10.22
N ARG A 133 -5.17 1.87 -10.85
CA ARG A 133 -5.70 0.52 -11.08
C ARG A 133 -4.79 -0.34 -11.96
N ARG A 134 -4.11 0.26 -12.95
CA ARG A 134 -3.15 -0.47 -13.80
C ARG A 134 -1.89 -0.86 -13.03
N MET A 135 -1.40 0.03 -12.17
CA MET A 135 -0.25 -0.22 -11.28
C MET A 135 -0.57 -1.28 -10.23
N PHE A 136 -1.79 -1.22 -9.68
CA PHE A 136 -2.22 -1.97 -8.51
C PHE A 136 -3.57 -2.69 -8.77
N PRO A 137 -3.61 -3.69 -9.67
CA PRO A 137 -4.86 -4.28 -10.14
C PRO A 137 -5.60 -5.12 -9.10
N ASP A 138 -4.91 -5.58 -8.06
CA ASP A 138 -5.42 -6.53 -7.06
C ASP A 138 -5.30 -6.01 -5.62
N THR A 139 -5.41 -4.69 -5.42
CA THR A 139 -5.17 -4.05 -4.12
C THR A 139 -6.44 -3.54 -3.46
N VAL A 140 -7.46 -3.21 -4.25
CA VAL A 140 -8.68 -2.57 -3.80
C VAL A 140 -9.90 -3.40 -4.17
N ASP A 141 -10.81 -3.58 -3.20
CA ASP A 141 -12.18 -4.01 -3.42
C ASP A 141 -13.10 -2.79 -3.45
N ILE A 142 -13.75 -2.55 -4.59
CA ILE A 142 -14.84 -1.58 -4.67
C ILE A 142 -16.07 -2.21 -4.01
N ILE A 143 -16.54 -1.58 -2.93
CA ILE A 143 -17.72 -2.01 -2.17
C ILE A 143 -19.00 -1.51 -2.85
N GLU A 144 -18.97 -0.26 -3.32
CA GLU A 144 -20.11 0.41 -3.92
C GLU A 144 -19.58 1.48 -4.91
N GLY A 145 -20.23 1.63 -6.07
CA GLY A 145 -19.78 2.54 -7.13
C GLY A 145 -18.77 1.91 -8.10
N ALA A 146 -17.94 2.74 -8.71
CA ALA A 146 -16.91 2.30 -9.67
C ALA A 146 -15.77 3.33 -9.76
N TYR A 147 -14.65 2.93 -10.35
CA TYR A 147 -13.60 3.87 -10.73
C TYR A 147 -14.15 4.91 -11.71
N PRO A 148 -14.03 6.22 -11.41
CA PRO A 148 -14.45 7.29 -12.30
C PRO A 148 -13.83 7.15 -13.69
N GLN A 149 -14.58 7.55 -14.71
CA GLN A 149 -14.12 7.62 -16.10
C GLN A 149 -14.05 9.05 -16.62
N ASP A 150 -14.55 10.02 -15.85
CA ASP A 150 -14.49 11.43 -16.19
C ASP A 150 -13.36 12.14 -15.44
N ASP A 151 -12.89 13.24 -16.02
CA ASP A 151 -11.82 14.08 -15.46
C ASP A 151 -12.33 15.04 -14.36
N GLY A 152 -13.52 14.78 -13.80
CA GLY A 152 -14.09 15.55 -12.72
C GLY A 152 -13.36 15.34 -11.40
N ALA A 153 -13.54 16.28 -10.46
CA ALA A 153 -13.07 16.13 -9.10
C ALA A 153 -13.86 15.02 -8.39
N ASN A 154 -13.40 13.79 -8.52
CA ASN A 154 -14.03 12.60 -7.97
C ASN A 154 -13.25 12.07 -6.77
N LEU A 155 -13.99 11.47 -5.83
CA LEU A 155 -13.45 10.84 -4.63
C LEU A 155 -13.91 9.40 -4.57
N LEU A 156 -12.94 8.48 -4.55
CA LEU A 156 -13.15 7.13 -4.05
C LEU A 156 -12.83 7.16 -2.56
N LEU A 157 -13.87 7.09 -1.73
CA LEU A 157 -13.75 7.21 -0.28
C LEU A 157 -13.44 5.84 0.34
N SER A 158 -12.48 5.79 1.25
CA SER A 158 -12.29 4.57 2.04
C SER A 158 -13.55 4.24 2.85
N GLN A 159 -13.89 2.96 2.88
CA GLN A 159 -14.97 2.42 3.70
C GLN A 159 -14.76 2.74 5.19
N THR A 160 -13.53 2.71 5.69
CA THR A 160 -13.21 3.07 7.09
C THR A 160 -13.47 4.55 7.36
N VAL A 161 -13.14 5.43 6.41
CA VAL A 161 -13.42 6.87 6.54
C VAL A 161 -14.92 7.12 6.45
N ARG A 162 -15.62 6.45 5.53
CA ARG A 162 -17.09 6.51 5.40
C ARG A 162 -17.76 6.13 6.71
N GLU A 163 -17.43 4.98 7.29
CA GLU A 163 -18.02 4.51 8.54
C GLU A 163 -17.78 5.46 9.71
N SER A 164 -16.57 6.03 9.80
CA SER A 164 -16.23 7.06 10.78
C SER A 164 -17.08 8.33 10.58
N ALA A 165 -17.19 8.80 9.33
CA ALA A 165 -17.97 9.99 8.99
C ALA A 165 -19.47 9.80 9.23
N GLU A 166 -20.05 8.68 8.82
CA GLU A 166 -21.48 8.39 9.01
C GLU A 166 -21.86 8.25 10.48
N LYS A 167 -20.93 7.75 11.31
CA LYS A 167 -21.12 7.70 12.77
C LYS A 167 -21.18 9.10 13.39
N GLU A 168 -20.36 10.03 12.91
CA GLU A 168 -20.36 11.42 13.38
C GLU A 168 -21.60 12.18 12.89
N LEU A 169 -21.95 12.04 11.61
CA LEU A 169 -23.08 12.72 10.98
C LEU A 169 -24.45 12.17 11.41
N GLY A 170 -24.51 10.91 11.85
CA GLY A 170 -25.76 10.22 12.15
C GLY A 170 -26.60 9.86 10.91
N HIS A 171 -26.07 10.06 9.70
CA HIS A 171 -26.69 9.66 8.44
C HIS A 171 -25.66 9.08 7.46
N ARG A 172 -26.16 8.39 6.43
CA ARG A 172 -25.34 7.73 5.42
C ARG A 172 -24.77 8.75 4.41
N ILE A 173 -23.55 8.52 3.93
CA ILE A 173 -22.97 9.18 2.75
C ILE A 173 -23.24 8.27 1.55
N ALA A 174 -23.87 8.80 0.51
CA ALA A 174 -24.30 8.07 -0.67
C ALA A 174 -23.40 8.32 -1.89
N LEU A 175 -23.51 7.43 -2.89
CA LEU A 175 -22.91 7.67 -4.19
C LEU A 175 -23.48 8.94 -4.83
N GLY A 176 -22.61 9.73 -5.42
CA GLY A 176 -22.98 10.99 -6.08
C GLY A 176 -23.08 12.18 -5.14
N ASP A 177 -23.02 11.97 -3.83
CA ASP A 177 -22.96 13.06 -2.86
C ASP A 177 -21.75 13.95 -3.11
N THR A 178 -21.90 15.22 -2.79
CA THR A 178 -20.84 16.21 -2.92
C THR A 178 -20.29 16.50 -1.53
N VAL A 179 -18.98 16.36 -1.37
CA VAL A 179 -18.27 16.58 -0.11
C VAL A 179 -17.18 17.62 -0.27
N THR A 180 -16.82 18.30 0.81
CA THR A 180 -15.72 19.25 0.84
C THR A 180 -14.53 18.63 1.57
N LEU A 181 -13.37 18.68 0.93
CA LEU A 181 -12.09 18.31 1.49
C LEU A 181 -11.37 19.57 1.97
N GLY A 182 -11.10 19.64 3.27
CA GLY A 182 -10.34 20.71 3.90
C GLY A 182 -8.89 20.29 4.17
N GLY A 183 -7.97 20.72 3.32
CA GLY A 183 -6.54 20.47 3.50
C GLY A 183 -5.82 21.63 4.19
N PHE A 184 -4.78 21.31 4.96
CA PHE A 184 -3.87 22.29 5.56
C PHE A 184 -2.47 22.14 4.96
N GLY A 185 -1.85 23.25 4.56
CA GLY A 185 -0.46 23.25 4.10
C GLY A 185 0.20 24.62 4.30
N ALA A 186 1.44 24.76 3.84
CA ALA A 186 2.25 25.97 4.03
C ALA A 186 1.58 27.28 3.52
N GLY A 187 0.65 27.18 2.57
CA GLY A 187 -0.12 28.31 2.05
C GLY A 187 -1.47 28.56 2.75
N GLY A 188 -1.72 27.94 3.90
CA GLY A 188 -2.99 28.01 4.64
C GLY A 188 -4.00 26.91 4.27
N THR A 189 -5.20 27.03 4.81
CA THR A 189 -6.31 26.09 4.58
C THR A 189 -6.83 26.21 3.15
N ARG A 190 -6.99 25.07 2.46
CA ARG A 190 -7.61 25.00 1.13
C ARG A 190 -8.81 24.08 1.18
N LEU A 191 -9.94 24.59 0.71
CA LEU A 191 -11.17 23.82 0.55
C LEU A 191 -11.33 23.43 -0.93
N ARG A 192 -11.61 22.15 -1.17
CA ARG A 192 -11.91 21.62 -2.51
C ARG A 192 -13.13 20.73 -2.42
N THR A 193 -14.03 20.85 -3.38
CA THR A 193 -15.23 20.01 -3.46
C THR A 193 -14.97 18.83 -4.38
N ALA A 194 -15.43 17.64 -3.98
CA ALA A 194 -15.36 16.43 -4.79
C ALA A 194 -16.67 15.65 -4.73
N LYS A 195 -16.97 14.92 -5.79
CA LYS A 195 -18.12 14.02 -5.88
C LYS A 195 -17.73 12.62 -5.44
N ILE A 196 -18.54 12.00 -4.58
CA ILE A 196 -18.38 10.60 -4.19
C ILE A 196 -18.68 9.70 -5.38
N ALA A 197 -17.66 9.06 -5.93
CA ALA A 197 -17.81 8.16 -7.06
C ALA A 197 -17.85 6.68 -6.64
N GLY A 198 -17.37 6.38 -5.44
CA GLY A 198 -17.33 5.02 -4.94
C GLY A 198 -16.78 4.93 -3.53
N PHE A 199 -16.98 3.74 -2.96
CA PHE A 199 -16.46 3.34 -1.67
C PHE A 199 -15.63 2.08 -1.83
N PHE A 200 -14.50 2.03 -1.15
CA PHE A 200 -13.58 0.93 -1.33
C PHE A 200 -12.88 0.53 -0.04
N LYS A 201 -12.29 -0.66 -0.03
CA LYS A 201 -11.34 -1.08 0.99
C LYS A 201 -10.11 -1.70 0.34
N PHE A 202 -8.98 -1.64 1.02
CA PHE A 202 -7.80 -2.39 0.59
C PHE A 202 -8.00 -3.88 0.90
N LYS A 203 -7.76 -4.75 -0.08
CA LYS A 203 -7.80 -6.22 0.08
C LYS A 203 -6.85 -6.69 1.18
N ARG A 204 -5.70 -6.03 1.28
CA ARG A 204 -4.68 -6.21 2.33
C ARG A 204 -4.49 -4.91 3.09
N GLY A 205 -5.60 -4.38 3.60
CA GLY A 205 -5.65 -3.19 4.43
C GLY A 205 -4.94 -3.36 5.78
N ASN A 206 -4.66 -2.23 6.42
CA ASN A 206 -4.11 -2.13 7.76
C ASN A 206 -4.37 -0.71 8.29
N ALA A 207 -4.10 -0.46 9.56
CA ALA A 207 -4.35 0.83 10.20
C ALA A 207 -3.70 2.05 9.50
N GLN A 208 -2.67 1.83 8.68
CA GLN A 208 -2.02 2.89 7.90
C GLN A 208 -2.68 3.09 6.52
N LEU A 209 -3.14 2.04 5.86
CA LEU A 209 -3.78 2.11 4.53
C LEU A 209 -5.27 2.39 4.60
N ASP A 210 -5.97 1.83 5.59
CA ASP A 210 -7.42 1.93 5.72
C ASP A 210 -7.95 3.37 5.76
N PRO A 211 -7.27 4.40 6.31
CA PRO A 211 -7.75 5.78 6.23
C PRO A 211 -7.45 6.50 4.90
N ILE A 212 -6.86 5.84 3.90
CA ILE A 212 -6.50 6.46 2.62
C ILE A 212 -7.68 6.42 1.65
N SER A 213 -8.02 7.59 1.10
CA SER A 213 -8.96 7.75 -0.01
C SER A 213 -8.21 8.18 -1.29
N LEU A 214 -8.79 7.90 -2.45
CA LEU A 214 -8.18 8.27 -3.75
C LEU A 214 -8.94 9.45 -4.37
N VAL A 215 -8.22 10.43 -4.89
CA VAL A 215 -8.76 11.62 -5.52
C VAL A 215 -8.04 11.92 -6.83
N SER A 216 -8.73 12.44 -7.85
CA SER A 216 -8.12 12.95 -9.10
C SER A 216 -8.22 14.46 -9.22
#